data_AF-A0A1H9XB37-F1
#
_entry.id   AF-A0A1H9XB37-F1
#
_cell.length_a   1.000
_cell.length_b   1.000
_cell.length_c   1.000
_cell.angle_alpha   90.00
_cell.angle_beta   90.00
_cell.angle_gamma   90.00
#
_symmetry.space_group_name_H-M   'P 1'
#
loop_
_entity.id
_entity.type
_entity.pdbx_description
1 polymer ?
#
loop_
_entity_poly.entity_id
_entity_poly.type
_entity_poly.pdbx_seq_one_letter_code
_entity_poly.pdbx_strand_id
1 'polypeptide(L)'
;MNEEGPAQSSTRITGRIRAGAAVVMALLALLAVALAVVLGADHAGAVLLGALGWFVALAARLPVLGSAGRLHALRRRETIIALVSGATDEVVRLAVVLVAVSGVESALWAGFGWALAQLVFTAATELPKFSWPVGRQASEQLKAQGGFVSTHPLHSAVRGVTAISFHLGATLLLSAGLWWVAVTASAHVLVNIGFARWAGKRLVAVEVFAVVVGAVVLVAGLTSADVLG
;
A
#
# COMPACT_ATOMS: atom_id res chain seq x y z
N MET A 1 -35.10 -21.22 -11.65
CA MET A 1 -33.66 -20.95 -11.75
C MET A 1 -33.48 -20.02 -12.94
N ASN A 2 -33.25 -18.73 -12.70
CA ASN A 2 -33.00 -17.78 -13.78
C ASN A 2 -31.51 -17.81 -14.10
N GLU A 3 -31.16 -18.41 -15.22
CA GLU A 3 -29.81 -18.31 -15.77
C GLU A 3 -29.60 -16.88 -16.28
N GLU A 4 -28.90 -16.06 -15.51
CA GLU A 4 -28.43 -14.76 -15.98
C GLU A 4 -27.43 -14.99 -17.12
N GLY A 5 -27.81 -14.63 -18.35
CA GLY A 5 -26.97 -14.82 -19.53
C GLY A 5 -25.62 -14.09 -19.42
N PRO A 6 -24.57 -14.58 -20.11
CA PRO A 6 -23.19 -14.11 -19.99
C PRO A 6 -22.99 -12.60 -20.28
N ALA A 7 -23.89 -11.99 -21.04
CA ALA A 7 -23.87 -10.56 -21.34
C ALA A 7 -24.28 -9.67 -20.13
N GLN A 8 -25.21 -10.14 -19.28
CA GLN A 8 -25.70 -9.38 -18.11
C GLN A 8 -24.71 -9.45 -16.92
N SER A 9 -23.95 -10.55 -16.80
CA SER A 9 -22.92 -10.67 -15.78
C SER A 9 -21.69 -9.80 -16.11
N SER A 10 -21.29 -9.75 -17.39
CA SER A 10 -20.16 -8.94 -17.87
C SER A 10 -20.38 -7.44 -17.68
N THR A 11 -21.59 -6.94 -17.98
CA THR A 11 -21.98 -5.53 -17.78
C THR A 11 -22.07 -5.12 -16.30
N ARG A 12 -22.54 -6.03 -15.42
CA ARG A 12 -22.52 -5.80 -13.97
C ARG A 12 -21.11 -5.74 -13.39
N ILE A 13 -20.21 -6.59 -13.86
CA ILE A 13 -18.81 -6.60 -13.44
C ILE A 13 -18.11 -5.31 -13.89
N THR A 14 -18.29 -4.88 -15.14
CA THR A 14 -17.73 -3.61 -15.62
C THR A 14 -18.31 -2.40 -14.90
N GLY A 15 -19.60 -2.40 -14.57
CA GLY A 15 -20.24 -1.34 -13.78
C GLY A 15 -19.65 -1.22 -12.36
N ARG A 16 -19.42 -2.35 -11.68
CA ARG A 16 -18.80 -2.38 -10.35
C ARG A 16 -17.35 -1.92 -10.36
N ILE A 17 -16.57 -2.31 -11.38
CA ILE A 17 -15.18 -1.86 -11.55
C ILE A 17 -15.13 -0.35 -11.77
N ARG A 18 -16.02 0.20 -12.62
CA ARG A 18 -16.11 1.65 -12.88
C ARG A 18 -16.51 2.43 -11.63
N ALA A 19 -17.48 1.93 -10.86
CA ALA A 19 -17.89 2.56 -9.60
C ALA A 19 -16.75 2.53 -8.55
N GLY A 20 -16.03 1.41 -8.41
CA GLY A 20 -14.88 1.31 -7.52
C GLY A 20 -13.75 2.26 -7.92
N ALA A 21 -13.44 2.36 -9.22
CA ALA A 21 -12.46 3.30 -9.73
C ALA A 21 -12.88 4.77 -9.49
N ALA A 22 -14.16 5.10 -9.68
CA ALA A 22 -14.68 6.44 -9.44
C ALA A 22 -14.59 6.85 -7.95
N VAL A 23 -14.87 5.93 -7.03
CA VAL A 23 -14.73 6.19 -5.58
C VAL A 23 -13.26 6.40 -5.21
N VAL A 24 -12.36 5.58 -5.75
CA VAL A 24 -10.91 5.74 -5.52
C VAL A 24 -10.43 7.09 -6.06
N MET A 25 -10.83 7.47 -7.28
CA MET A 25 -10.48 8.77 -7.87
C MET A 25 -11.06 9.94 -7.07
N ALA A 26 -12.28 9.82 -6.55
CA ALA A 26 -12.90 10.86 -5.72
C ALA A 26 -12.17 11.02 -4.37
N LEU A 27 -11.79 9.91 -3.74
CA LEU A 27 -11.01 9.95 -2.49
C LEU A 27 -9.62 10.57 -2.71
N LEU A 28 -8.98 10.27 -3.84
CA LEU A 28 -7.71 10.89 -4.20
C LEU A 28 -7.84 12.38 -4.50
N ALA A 29 -8.89 12.78 -5.18
CA ALA A 29 -9.18 14.18 -5.44
C ALA A 29 -9.43 14.93 -4.12
N LEU A 30 -10.20 14.36 -3.20
CA LEU A 30 -10.45 14.95 -1.88
C LEU A 30 -9.18 15.04 -1.03
N LEU A 31 -8.34 13.99 -1.07
CA LEU A 31 -7.05 13.97 -0.42
C LEU A 31 -6.12 15.05 -0.98
N ALA A 32 -6.05 15.17 -2.31
CA ALA A 32 -5.27 16.19 -3.00
C ALA A 32 -5.73 17.61 -2.65
N VAL A 33 -7.04 17.85 -2.60
CA VAL A 33 -7.63 19.13 -2.20
C VAL A 33 -7.31 19.43 -0.73
N ALA A 34 -7.48 18.47 0.17
CA ALA A 34 -7.15 18.64 1.58
C ALA A 34 -5.66 18.95 1.79
N LEU A 35 -4.78 18.27 1.06
CA LEU A 35 -3.34 18.51 1.11
C LEU A 35 -2.94 19.86 0.51
N ALA A 36 -3.52 20.25 -0.63
CA ALA A 36 -3.25 21.54 -1.25
C ALA A 36 -3.71 22.72 -0.37
N VAL A 37 -4.79 22.54 0.39
CA VAL A 37 -5.29 23.52 1.36
C VAL A 37 -4.39 23.59 2.61
N VAL A 38 -3.81 22.47 3.04
CA VAL A 38 -3.03 22.39 4.30
C VAL A 38 -1.53 22.66 4.11
N LEU A 39 -0.94 22.24 3.00
CA LEU A 39 0.51 22.25 2.76
C LEU A 39 0.97 23.33 1.77
N GLY A 40 0.04 24.05 1.13
CA GLY A 40 0.34 24.97 0.03
C GLY A 40 0.49 24.26 -1.32
N ALA A 41 0.37 25.02 -2.41
CA ALA A 41 0.39 24.49 -3.78
C ALA A 41 1.76 23.93 -4.19
N ASP A 42 2.82 24.42 -3.57
CA ASP A 42 4.22 24.19 -3.97
C ASP A 42 4.66 22.72 -3.79
N HIS A 43 4.06 22.02 -2.82
CA HIS A 43 4.37 20.61 -2.51
C HIS A 43 3.29 19.63 -3.00
N ALA A 44 2.10 20.14 -3.32
CA ALA A 44 0.95 19.32 -3.73
C ALA A 44 1.26 18.46 -4.97
N GLY A 45 2.08 18.96 -5.90
CA GLY A 45 2.49 18.23 -7.10
C GLY A 45 3.27 16.95 -6.78
N ALA A 46 4.27 17.03 -5.89
CA ALA A 46 5.07 15.87 -5.48
C ALA A 46 4.22 14.85 -4.70
N VAL A 47 3.34 15.32 -3.81
CA VAL A 47 2.42 14.44 -3.08
C VAL A 47 1.45 13.71 -4.03
N LEU A 48 0.88 14.42 -5.00
CA LEU A 48 0.02 13.85 -6.03
C LEU A 48 0.74 12.81 -6.89
N LEU A 49 1.99 13.10 -7.27
CA LEU A 49 2.84 12.17 -8.02
C LEU A 49 3.09 10.88 -7.23
N GLY A 50 3.43 11.02 -5.94
CA GLY A 50 3.59 9.87 -5.04
C GLY A 50 2.34 9.01 -4.94
N ALA A 51 1.19 9.66 -4.75
CA ALA A 51 -0.10 8.98 -4.71
C ALA A 51 -0.41 8.26 -6.03
N LEU A 52 -0.24 8.93 -7.17
CA LEU A 52 -0.45 8.34 -8.50
C LEU A 52 0.47 7.14 -8.74
N GLY A 53 1.74 7.25 -8.36
CA GLY A 53 2.70 6.15 -8.40
C GLY A 53 2.20 4.93 -7.64
N TRP A 54 1.62 5.12 -6.46
CA TRP A 54 1.01 4.03 -5.70
C TRP A 54 -0.16 3.36 -6.43
N PHE A 55 -1.03 4.12 -7.12
CA PHE A 55 -2.12 3.54 -7.93
C PHE A 55 -1.61 2.79 -9.16
N VAL A 56 -0.56 3.30 -9.80
CA VAL A 56 0.10 2.59 -10.90
C VAL A 56 0.67 1.26 -10.40
N ALA A 57 1.31 1.26 -9.22
CA ALA A 57 1.78 0.03 -8.59
C ALA A 57 0.62 -0.93 -8.28
N LEU A 58 -0.50 -0.43 -7.72
CA LEU A 58 -1.70 -1.24 -7.47
C LEU A 58 -2.26 -1.86 -8.76
N ALA A 59 -2.37 -1.08 -9.83
CA ALA A 59 -2.86 -1.53 -11.12
C ALA A 59 -1.93 -2.59 -11.74
N ALA A 60 -0.62 -2.40 -11.64
CA ALA A 60 0.39 -3.35 -12.13
C ALA A 60 0.33 -4.72 -11.43
N ARG A 61 -0.22 -4.79 -10.20
CA ARG A 61 -0.43 -6.06 -9.48
C ARG A 61 -1.67 -6.84 -9.94
N LEU A 62 -2.62 -6.21 -10.64
CA LEU A 62 -3.91 -6.83 -11.02
C LEU A 62 -3.78 -8.16 -11.78
N PRO A 63 -2.86 -8.33 -12.76
CA PRO A 63 -2.70 -9.60 -13.47
C PRO A 63 -2.32 -10.76 -12.52
N VAL A 64 -1.47 -10.46 -11.54
CA VAL A 64 -1.04 -11.44 -10.53
C VAL A 64 -2.17 -11.72 -9.55
N LEU A 65 -2.92 -10.70 -9.10
CA LEU A 65 -4.09 -10.89 -8.24
C LEU A 65 -5.15 -11.77 -8.88
N GLY A 66 -5.43 -11.58 -10.18
CA GLY A 66 -6.36 -12.41 -10.93
C GLY A 66 -5.90 -13.87 -11.05
N SER A 67 -4.60 -14.09 -11.22
CA SER A 67 -4.03 -15.44 -11.31
C SER A 67 -3.93 -16.14 -9.95
N ALA A 68 -3.42 -15.46 -8.94
CA ALA A 68 -3.28 -15.97 -7.58
C ALA A 68 -4.64 -16.20 -6.90
N GLY A 69 -5.68 -15.45 -7.28
CA GLY A 69 -7.05 -15.64 -6.81
C GLY A 69 -7.63 -17.02 -7.14
N ARG A 70 -7.08 -17.72 -8.13
CA ARG A 70 -7.47 -19.08 -8.52
C ARG A 70 -6.81 -20.18 -7.68
N LEU A 71 -5.89 -19.83 -6.78
CA LEU A 71 -5.21 -20.79 -5.92
C LEU A 71 -6.07 -21.15 -4.71
N HIS A 72 -6.35 -22.44 -4.53
CA HIS A 72 -7.01 -22.97 -3.33
C HIS A 72 -6.12 -22.94 -2.08
N ALA A 73 -4.79 -22.93 -2.27
CA ALA A 73 -3.83 -22.87 -1.16
C ALA A 73 -3.68 -21.43 -0.65
N LEU A 74 -4.55 -21.03 0.30
CA LEU A 74 -4.62 -19.66 0.85
C LEU A 74 -3.26 -19.09 1.28
N ARG A 75 -2.47 -19.85 2.05
CA ARG A 75 -1.14 -19.42 2.50
C ARG A 75 -0.18 -19.14 1.34
N ARG A 76 -0.23 -19.95 0.28
CA ARG A 76 0.61 -19.76 -0.92
C ARG A 76 0.16 -18.52 -1.67
N ARG A 77 -1.15 -18.33 -1.82
CA ARG A 77 -1.75 -17.13 -2.42
C ARG A 77 -1.30 -15.86 -1.69
N GLU A 78 -1.45 -15.79 -0.38
CA GLU A 78 -1.05 -14.64 0.44
C GLU A 78 0.43 -14.31 0.31
N THR A 79 1.29 -15.33 0.26
CA THR A 79 2.75 -15.13 0.09
C THR A 79 3.09 -14.57 -1.30
N ILE A 80 2.44 -15.06 -2.36
CA ILE A 80 2.64 -14.55 -3.73
C ILE A 80 2.21 -13.08 -3.80
N ILE A 81 1.04 -12.76 -3.24
CA ILE A 81 0.53 -11.38 -3.21
C ILE A 81 1.47 -10.46 -2.44
N ALA A 82 1.96 -10.89 -1.27
CA ALA A 82 2.93 -10.14 -0.47
C ALA A 82 4.23 -9.83 -1.23
N LEU A 83 4.78 -10.84 -1.91
CA LEU A 83 6.02 -10.72 -2.68
C LEU A 83 5.85 -9.78 -3.88
N VAL A 84 4.80 -9.98 -4.67
CA VAL A 84 4.52 -9.14 -5.84
C VAL A 84 4.21 -7.72 -5.43
N SER A 85 3.47 -7.50 -4.34
CA SER A 85 3.19 -6.15 -3.85
C SER A 85 4.46 -5.39 -3.49
N GLY A 86 5.36 -6.01 -2.72
CA GLY A 86 6.61 -5.34 -2.34
C GLY A 86 7.49 -5.02 -3.54
N ALA A 87 7.64 -5.98 -4.47
CA ALA A 87 8.48 -5.80 -5.65
C ALA A 87 7.90 -4.76 -6.63
N THR A 88 6.61 -4.83 -6.93
CA THR A 88 5.96 -3.88 -7.86
C THR A 88 5.98 -2.46 -7.30
N ASP A 89 5.84 -2.29 -5.98
CA ASP A 89 5.89 -0.97 -5.35
C ASP A 89 7.23 -0.30 -5.56
N GLU A 90 8.33 -1.01 -5.31
CA GLU A 90 9.66 -0.42 -5.43
C GLU A 90 10.08 -0.22 -6.91
N VAL A 91 9.63 -1.09 -7.83
CA VAL A 91 9.86 -0.88 -9.27
C VAL A 91 9.15 0.37 -9.77
N VAL A 92 7.86 0.55 -9.41
CA VAL A 92 7.12 1.74 -9.82
C VAL A 92 7.65 2.99 -9.10
N ARG A 93 8.05 2.89 -7.83
CA ARG A 93 8.66 4.00 -7.12
C ARG A 93 9.97 4.44 -7.76
N LEU A 94 10.82 3.49 -8.14
CA LEU A 94 12.04 3.78 -8.90
C LEU A 94 11.71 4.54 -10.20
N ALA A 95 10.71 4.09 -10.96
CA ALA A 95 10.28 4.77 -12.17
C ALA A 95 9.78 6.20 -11.91
N VAL A 96 9.00 6.41 -10.84
CA VAL A 96 8.54 7.74 -10.42
C VAL A 96 9.72 8.64 -10.05
N VAL A 97 10.67 8.11 -9.26
CA VAL A 97 11.86 8.86 -8.85
C VAL A 97 12.70 9.28 -10.06
N LEU A 98 12.90 8.37 -11.01
CA LEU A 98 13.67 8.62 -12.23
C LEU A 98 13.07 9.67 -13.15
N VAL A 99 11.73 9.75 -13.22
CA VAL A 99 11.04 10.56 -14.23
C VAL A 99 10.58 11.91 -13.69
N ALA A 100 10.23 11.99 -12.41
CA ALA A 100 9.42 13.11 -11.91
C ALA A 100 9.77 13.62 -10.51
N VAL A 101 10.72 13.00 -9.80
CA VAL A 101 11.20 13.49 -8.51
C VAL A 101 12.53 14.22 -8.71
N SER A 102 12.61 15.47 -8.25
CA SER A 102 13.81 16.29 -8.32
C SER A 102 14.17 16.83 -6.93
N GLY A 103 15.32 16.39 -6.41
CA GLY A 103 15.82 16.82 -5.11
C GLY A 103 15.11 16.18 -3.91
N VAL A 104 15.65 16.48 -2.73
CA VAL A 104 15.29 15.84 -1.46
C VAL A 104 13.85 16.15 -1.04
N GLU A 105 13.43 17.40 -1.19
CA GLU A 105 12.09 17.85 -0.80
C GLU A 105 11.00 17.18 -1.64
N SER A 106 11.18 17.12 -2.96
CA SER A 106 10.25 16.40 -3.85
C SER A 106 10.19 14.92 -3.50
N ALA A 107 11.32 14.30 -3.14
CA ALA A 107 11.37 12.89 -2.73
C ALA A 107 10.63 12.64 -1.42
N LEU A 108 10.76 13.51 -0.41
CA LEU A 108 10.01 13.45 0.84
C LEU A 108 8.51 13.50 0.58
N TRP A 109 8.05 14.50 -0.17
CA TRP A 109 6.64 14.71 -0.44
C TRP A 109 6.04 13.62 -1.33
N ALA A 110 6.79 13.11 -2.32
CA ALA A 110 6.39 11.94 -3.10
C ALA A 110 6.29 10.67 -2.24
N GLY A 111 7.25 10.44 -1.33
CA GLY A 111 7.16 9.34 -0.36
C GLY A 111 5.95 9.47 0.57
N PHE A 112 5.64 10.68 1.01
CA PHE A 112 4.46 10.97 1.83
C PHE A 112 3.15 10.70 1.08
N GLY A 113 3.04 11.18 -0.17
CA GLY A 113 1.88 10.92 -1.01
C GLY A 113 1.65 9.44 -1.29
N TRP A 114 2.73 8.69 -1.49
CA TRP A 114 2.68 7.23 -1.62
C TRP A 114 2.10 6.56 -0.38
N ALA A 115 2.62 6.89 0.81
CA ALA A 115 2.14 6.35 2.07
C ALA A 115 0.68 6.71 2.32
N LEU A 116 0.30 7.95 2.04
CA LEU A 116 -1.04 8.46 2.28
C LEU A 116 -2.07 7.77 1.39
N ALA A 117 -1.77 7.59 0.10
CA ALA A 117 -2.61 6.82 -0.82
C ALA A 117 -2.84 5.40 -0.33
N GLN A 118 -1.78 4.74 0.14
CA GLN A 118 -1.87 3.40 0.72
C GLN A 118 -2.76 3.35 1.96
N LEU A 119 -2.62 4.32 2.87
CA LEU A 119 -3.41 4.36 4.10
C LEU A 119 -4.87 4.62 3.81
N VAL A 120 -5.19 5.54 2.90
CA VAL A 120 -6.57 5.81 2.47
C VAL A 120 -7.18 4.58 1.83
N PHE A 121 -6.47 3.91 0.92
CA PHE A 121 -6.95 2.67 0.31
C PHE A 121 -7.16 1.57 1.36
N THR A 122 -6.21 1.39 2.28
CA THR A 122 -6.29 0.40 3.35
C THR A 122 -7.50 0.68 4.24
N ALA A 123 -7.70 1.93 4.66
CA ALA A 123 -8.85 2.33 5.44
C ALA A 123 -10.15 2.08 4.68
N ALA A 124 -10.24 2.48 3.40
CA ALA A 124 -11.43 2.30 2.58
C ALA A 124 -11.79 0.83 2.34
N THR A 125 -10.81 -0.07 2.30
CA THR A 125 -11.02 -1.51 2.08
C THR A 125 -11.26 -2.31 3.36
N GLU A 126 -10.71 -1.87 4.49
CA GLU A 126 -10.86 -2.55 5.78
C GLU A 126 -12.06 -2.03 6.59
N LEU A 127 -12.39 -0.73 6.55
CA LEU A 127 -13.50 -0.15 7.31
C LEU A 127 -14.86 -0.84 7.05
N PRO A 128 -15.26 -1.16 5.81
CA PRO A 128 -16.52 -1.86 5.55
C PRO A 128 -16.60 -3.24 6.22
N LYS A 129 -15.46 -3.90 6.47
CA LYS A 129 -15.41 -5.18 7.20
C LYS A 129 -15.85 -5.04 8.66
N PHE A 130 -15.80 -3.83 9.21
CA PHE A 130 -16.19 -3.57 10.60
C PHE A 130 -17.55 -2.90 10.70
N SER A 131 -17.89 -2.04 9.74
CA SER A 131 -19.11 -1.24 9.80
C SER A 131 -20.35 -2.01 9.31
N TRP A 132 -20.19 -3.02 8.45
CA TRP A 132 -21.32 -3.69 7.79
C TRP A 132 -21.51 -5.12 8.33
N PRO A 133 -22.76 -5.59 8.54
CA PRO A 133 -23.02 -6.95 9.04
C PRO A 133 -22.34 -8.06 8.22
N VAL A 134 -22.35 -7.94 6.88
CA VAL A 134 -21.68 -8.87 5.95
C VAL A 134 -20.16 -8.85 6.11
N GLY A 135 -19.60 -7.65 6.31
CA GLY A 135 -18.17 -7.46 6.55
C GLY A 135 -17.71 -8.12 7.85
N ARG A 136 -18.50 -7.97 8.92
CA ARG A 136 -18.22 -8.59 10.21
C ARG A 136 -18.23 -10.11 10.11
N GLN A 137 -19.25 -10.66 9.45
CA GLN A 137 -19.36 -12.11 9.23
C GLN A 137 -18.19 -12.68 8.41
N ALA A 138 -17.74 -11.98 7.38
CA ALA A 138 -16.56 -12.36 6.60
C ALA A 138 -15.26 -12.29 7.42
N SER A 139 -15.12 -11.27 8.28
CA SER A 139 -14.00 -11.17 9.21
C SER A 139 -14.00 -12.29 10.24
N GLU A 140 -15.16 -12.69 10.76
CA GLU A 140 -15.29 -13.79 11.71
C GLU A 140 -15.00 -15.16 11.06
N GLN A 141 -15.43 -15.38 9.82
CA GLN A 141 -15.06 -16.57 9.05
C GLN A 141 -13.56 -16.63 8.76
N LEU A 142 -12.93 -15.50 8.43
CA LEU A 142 -11.47 -15.39 8.29
C LEU A 142 -10.77 -15.78 9.58
N LYS A 143 -11.24 -15.29 10.74
CA LYS A 143 -10.72 -15.69 12.05
C LYS A 143 -10.88 -17.19 12.32
N ALA A 144 -12.05 -17.75 11.99
CA ALA A 144 -12.33 -19.18 12.16
C ALA A 144 -11.43 -20.07 11.28
N GLN A 145 -10.96 -19.56 10.14
CA GLN A 145 -10.03 -20.25 9.23
C GLN A 145 -8.55 -20.02 9.58
N GLY A 146 -8.27 -19.41 10.75
CA GLY A 146 -6.91 -19.10 11.18
C GLY A 146 -6.29 -17.86 10.52
N GLY A 147 -7.08 -17.10 9.76
CA GLY A 147 -6.75 -15.75 9.33
C GLY A 147 -6.82 -14.77 10.50
N PHE A 148 -6.11 -13.65 10.40
CA PHE A 148 -6.02 -12.70 11.50
C PHE A 148 -6.15 -11.27 11.01
N VAL A 149 -7.08 -10.55 11.63
CA VAL A 149 -7.28 -9.12 11.44
C VAL A 149 -7.33 -8.50 12.83
N SER A 150 -6.32 -7.69 13.14
CA SER A 150 -6.29 -6.95 14.41
C SER A 150 -7.22 -5.75 14.34
N THR A 151 -8.15 -5.67 15.28
CA THR A 151 -9.17 -4.60 15.35
C THR A 151 -8.80 -3.49 16.33
N HIS A 152 -7.66 -3.61 17.04
CA HIS A 152 -7.27 -2.59 18.01
C HIS A 152 -6.71 -1.35 17.29
N PRO A 153 -7.15 -0.13 17.63
CA PRO A 153 -6.68 1.10 16.99
C PRO A 153 -5.16 1.27 17.01
N LEU A 154 -4.50 0.85 18.10
CA LEU A 154 -3.04 0.94 18.23
C LEU A 154 -2.30 0.19 17.12
N HIS A 155 -2.77 -1.00 16.73
CA HIS A 155 -2.13 -1.79 15.68
C HIS A 155 -2.28 -1.11 14.31
N SER A 156 -3.41 -0.44 14.07
CA SER A 156 -3.59 0.38 12.87
C SER A 156 -2.71 1.62 12.88
N ALA A 157 -2.55 2.28 14.03
CA ALA A 157 -1.65 3.43 14.17
C ALA A 157 -0.18 3.03 13.94
N VAL A 158 0.29 1.94 14.56
CA VAL A 158 1.65 1.41 14.36
C VAL A 158 1.91 1.08 12.90
N ARG A 159 0.97 0.39 12.23
CA ARG A 159 1.07 0.12 10.78
C ARG A 159 1.09 1.40 9.96
N GLY A 160 0.31 2.41 10.35
CA GLY A 160 0.28 3.72 9.70
C GLY A 160 1.64 4.42 9.74
N VAL A 161 2.17 4.60 10.94
CA VAL A 161 3.50 5.23 11.15
C VAL A 161 4.59 4.43 10.45
N THR A 162 4.56 3.11 10.56
CA THR A 162 5.54 2.23 9.90
C THR A 162 5.53 2.38 8.38
N ALA A 163 4.33 2.40 7.77
CA ALA A 163 4.19 2.60 6.33
C ALA A 163 4.74 3.97 5.92
N ILE A 164 4.39 5.03 6.64
CA ILE A 164 4.90 6.39 6.39
C ILE A 164 6.43 6.39 6.45
N SER A 165 7.02 5.93 7.56
CA SER A 165 8.48 5.88 7.74
C SER A 165 9.16 5.11 6.61
N PHE A 166 8.65 3.92 6.27
CA PHE A 166 9.21 3.10 5.21
C PHE A 166 9.15 3.80 3.85
N HIS A 167 7.99 4.33 3.45
CA HIS A 167 7.82 4.92 2.12
C HIS A 167 8.61 6.21 1.95
N LEU A 168 8.65 7.09 2.96
CA LEU A 168 9.50 8.28 2.95
C LEU A 168 10.97 7.88 2.79
N GLY A 169 11.45 6.99 3.66
CA GLY A 169 12.85 6.56 3.65
C GLY A 169 13.27 5.90 2.35
N ALA A 170 12.43 5.02 1.79
CA ALA A 170 12.74 4.34 0.55
C ALA A 170 12.67 5.29 -0.66
N THR A 171 11.76 6.27 -0.70
CA THR A 171 11.78 7.30 -1.76
C THR A 171 13.05 8.14 -1.67
N LEU A 172 13.48 8.54 -0.47
CA LEU A 172 14.73 9.25 -0.25
C LEU A 172 15.95 8.44 -0.70
N LEU A 173 16.05 7.17 -0.29
CA LEU A 173 17.14 6.29 -0.69
C LEU A 173 17.20 6.15 -2.21
N LEU A 174 16.06 5.93 -2.88
CA LEU A 174 16.00 5.85 -4.33
C LEU A 174 16.41 7.16 -5.02
N SER A 175 16.10 8.31 -4.42
CA SER A 175 16.55 9.62 -4.92
C SER A 175 18.06 9.85 -4.73
N ALA A 176 18.66 9.23 -3.71
CA ALA A 176 20.10 9.27 -3.47
C ALA A 176 20.87 8.28 -4.35
N GLY A 177 20.23 7.19 -4.81
CA GLY A 177 20.85 6.23 -5.71
C GLY A 177 19.94 5.08 -6.14
N LEU A 178 20.00 4.72 -7.42
CA LEU A 178 19.11 3.72 -8.01
C LEU A 178 19.35 2.30 -7.49
N TRP A 179 20.58 2.00 -7.06
CA TRP A 179 20.95 0.69 -6.54
C TRP A 179 20.22 0.34 -5.23
N TRP A 180 19.74 1.35 -4.51
CA TRP A 180 18.93 1.16 -3.31
C TRP A 180 17.63 0.40 -3.55
N VAL A 181 17.15 0.33 -4.80
CA VAL A 181 15.94 -0.44 -5.15
C VAL A 181 16.04 -1.91 -4.73
N ALA A 182 17.22 -2.51 -4.79
CA ALA A 182 17.41 -3.89 -4.35
C ALA A 182 17.21 -4.03 -2.83
N VAL A 183 17.69 -3.04 -2.07
CA VAL A 183 17.56 -2.99 -0.61
C VAL A 183 16.12 -2.70 -0.21
N THR A 184 15.50 -1.67 -0.78
CA THR A 184 14.12 -1.28 -0.45
C THR A 184 13.14 -2.37 -0.88
N ALA A 185 13.32 -3.01 -2.05
CA ALA A 185 12.48 -4.13 -2.48
C ALA A 185 12.59 -5.32 -1.54
N SER A 186 13.82 -5.68 -1.15
CA SER A 186 14.03 -6.76 -0.19
C SER A 186 13.37 -6.46 1.15
N ALA A 187 13.58 -5.26 1.69
CA ALA A 187 12.99 -4.84 2.95
C ALA A 187 11.46 -4.84 2.90
N HIS A 188 10.87 -4.30 1.83
CA HIS A 188 9.43 -4.25 1.63
C HIS A 188 8.83 -5.66 1.53
N VAL A 189 9.43 -6.53 0.72
CA VAL A 189 8.99 -7.93 0.57
C VAL A 189 9.08 -8.68 1.89
N LEU A 190 10.15 -8.50 2.67
CA LEU A 190 10.30 -9.14 3.98
C LEU A 190 9.20 -8.69 4.96
N VAL A 191 8.89 -7.40 5.02
CA VAL A 191 7.78 -6.88 5.84
C VAL A 191 6.45 -7.49 5.39
N ASN A 192 6.17 -7.49 4.09
CA ASN A 192 4.92 -8.03 3.55
C ASN A 192 4.76 -9.53 3.80
N ILE A 193 5.84 -10.32 3.61
CA ILE A 193 5.85 -11.75 3.92
C ILE A 193 5.66 -11.96 5.43
N GLY A 194 6.26 -11.10 6.26
CA GLY A 194 6.10 -11.14 7.70
C GLY A 194 4.64 -11.05 8.11
N PHE A 195 3.93 -10.06 7.58
CA PHE A 195 2.50 -9.92 7.80
C PHE A 195 1.70 -11.08 7.22
N ALA A 196 1.99 -11.51 5.99
CA ALA A 196 1.25 -12.59 5.34
C ALA A 196 1.40 -13.96 6.04
N ARG A 197 2.56 -14.26 6.64
CA ARG A 197 2.84 -15.61 7.18
C ARG A 197 2.75 -15.72 8.69
N TRP A 198 3.03 -14.64 9.42
CA TRP A 198 3.24 -14.71 10.87
C TRP A 198 2.34 -13.79 11.68
N ALA A 199 1.69 -12.78 11.09
CA ALA A 199 0.85 -11.85 11.86
C ALA A 199 -0.28 -12.57 12.64
N GLY A 200 -0.83 -13.65 12.10
CA GLY A 200 -1.88 -14.40 12.78
C GLY A 200 -1.45 -15.18 14.03
N LYS A 201 -0.15 -15.37 14.25
CA LYS A 201 0.38 -16.04 15.44
C LYS A 201 1.26 -15.14 16.30
N ARG A 202 1.90 -14.14 15.69
CA ARG A 202 2.96 -13.33 16.28
C ARG A 202 2.87 -11.88 15.82
N LEU A 203 1.67 -11.28 15.87
CA LEU A 203 1.43 -9.92 15.40
C LEU A 203 2.46 -8.93 15.95
N VAL A 204 2.63 -8.89 17.28
CA VAL A 204 3.53 -7.93 17.94
C VAL A 204 4.96 -8.07 17.42
N ALA A 205 5.46 -9.29 17.25
CA ALA A 205 6.81 -9.50 16.73
C ALA A 205 6.94 -9.04 15.27
N VAL A 206 5.92 -9.26 14.43
CA VAL A 206 5.89 -8.79 13.05
C VAL A 206 5.81 -7.26 12.99
N GLU A 207 5.04 -6.62 13.88
CA GLU A 207 4.95 -5.17 13.97
C GLU A 207 6.26 -4.55 14.45
N VAL A 208 6.90 -5.11 15.48
CA VAL A 208 8.23 -4.67 15.93
C VAL A 208 9.24 -4.80 14.80
N PHE A 209 9.25 -5.93 14.09
CA PHE A 209 10.12 -6.12 12.93
C PHE A 209 9.86 -5.04 11.87
N ALA A 210 8.60 -4.79 11.52
CA ALA A 210 8.23 -3.80 10.52
C ALA A 210 8.62 -2.37 10.96
N VAL A 211 8.40 -2.01 12.23
CA VAL A 211 8.81 -0.73 12.82
C VAL A 211 10.32 -0.55 12.71
N VAL A 212 11.11 -1.56 13.08
CA VAL A 212 12.57 -1.52 12.99
C VAL A 212 13.01 -1.33 11.55
N VAL A 213 12.46 -2.11 10.61
CA VAL A 213 12.79 -1.97 9.18
C VAL A 213 12.40 -0.58 8.66
N GLY A 214 11.20 -0.10 8.97
CA GLY A 214 10.73 1.23 8.56
C GLY A 214 11.59 2.36 9.13
N ALA A 215 12.00 2.26 10.39
CA ALA A 215 12.90 3.23 11.03
C ALA A 215 14.30 3.21 10.41
N VAL A 216 14.88 2.03 10.16
CA VAL A 216 16.18 1.89 9.51
C VAL A 216 16.15 2.48 8.10
N VAL A 217 15.12 2.17 7.31
CA VAL A 217 14.94 2.72 5.96
C VAL A 217 14.77 4.24 6.00
N LEU A 218 14.00 4.78 6.96
CA LEU A 218 13.85 6.23 7.13
C LEU A 218 15.16 6.92 7.48
N VAL A 219 15.88 6.43 8.50
CA VAL A 219 17.16 7.01 8.93
C VAL A 219 18.21 6.91 7.82
N ALA A 220 18.28 5.76 7.12
CA ALA A 220 19.17 5.60 5.98
C ALA A 220 18.82 6.58 4.84
N GLY A 221 17.53 6.80 4.58
CA GLY A 221 17.08 7.80 3.60
C GLY A 221 17.45 9.23 3.99
N LEU A 222 17.18 9.61 5.24
CA LEU A 222 17.49 10.95 5.75
C LEU A 222 18.99 11.25 5.77
N THR A 223 19.81 10.25 6.13
CA THR A 223 21.28 10.37 6.11
C THR A 223 21.83 10.42 4.69
N SER A 224 21.33 9.58 3.78
CA SER A 224 21.79 9.57 2.37
C SER A 224 21.38 10.81 1.59
N ALA A 225 20.37 11.54 2.05
CA ALA A 225 19.89 12.78 1.46
C ALA A 225 20.49 14.03 2.12
N ASP A 226 21.48 13.87 3.00
CA ASP A 226 22.12 14.96 3.78
C ASP A 226 21.12 15.85 4.55
N VAL A 227 19.96 15.30 4.95
CA VAL A 227 18.94 16.03 5.73
C VAL A 227 19.36 16.20 7.20
N LEU A 228 20.21 15.30 7.69
CA LEU A 228 20.67 15.24 9.08
C LEU A 228 22.10 15.79 9.25
N GLY A 229 22.69 16.34 8.18
CA GLY A 229 24.05 16.87 8.14
C GLY A 229 24.12 18.39 8.17
#